data_AF-A0A7J8MHF4-F1
#
_entry.id   AF-A0A7J8MHF4-F1
#
_cell.length_a   1.000
_cell.length_b   1.000
_cell.length_c   1.000
_cell.angle_alpha   90.00
_cell.angle_beta   90.00
_cell.angle_gamma   90.00
#
_symmetry.space_group_name_H-M   'P 1'
#
loop_
_entity.id
_entity.type
_entity.pdbx_description
1 polymer ?
#
loop_
_entity_poly.entity_id
_entity_poly.type
_entity_poly.pdbx_seq_one_letter_code
_entity_poly.pdbx_strand_id
1 'polypeptide(L)'
;FETVAYLQQIWWFEVVGELEFEFPPGSYSVFFRLHLGKPSKRFGRRVCNLDQVHGWNTKPVRFQLSTSTGHQISSECYLYEPGNWVHYHAGDFVIDDSNPTTKIKFSMMQIDCTHTKGGLCVDSVFIYPSEFRQMRFK
;
A
#
# COMPACT_ATOMS: atom_id res chain seq x y z
N PHE A 1 10.67 0.75 -13.45
CA PHE A 1 11.08 -0.05 -12.28
C PHE A 1 10.26 -1.31 -12.27
N GLU A 2 10.88 -2.49 -12.30
CA GLU A 2 10.20 -3.80 -12.34
C GLU A 2 10.57 -4.67 -11.12
N THR A 3 10.83 -4.04 -9.98
CA THR A 3 11.32 -4.71 -8.77
C THR A 3 10.23 -4.75 -7.71
N VAL A 4 9.86 -5.95 -7.28
CA VAL A 4 8.94 -6.20 -6.16
C VAL A 4 9.75 -6.56 -4.92
N ALA A 5 9.46 -5.92 -3.78
CA ALA A 5 10.02 -6.32 -2.49
C ALA A 5 9.24 -7.50 -1.91
N TYR A 6 9.94 -8.50 -1.39
CA TYR A 6 9.33 -9.66 -0.72
C TYR A 6 9.82 -9.76 0.73
N LEU A 7 8.89 -9.68 1.66
CA LEU A 7 9.15 -9.81 3.08
C LEU A 7 9.20 -11.29 3.47
N GLN A 8 10.37 -11.78 3.87
CA GLN A 8 10.52 -13.15 4.36
C GLN A 8 9.90 -13.33 5.74
N GLN A 9 10.38 -12.59 6.74
CA GLN A 9 9.91 -12.67 8.11
C GLN A 9 10.29 -11.41 8.89
N ILE A 10 9.39 -10.91 9.75
CA ILE A 10 9.66 -9.80 10.67
C ILE A 10 8.70 -9.82 11.87
N TRP A 11 9.05 -9.09 12.94
CA TRP A 11 8.16 -8.86 14.09
C TRP A 11 7.40 -7.54 13.96
N TRP A 12 8.06 -6.46 13.58
CA TRP A 12 7.43 -5.16 13.34
C TRP A 12 7.61 -4.76 11.88
N PHE A 13 6.53 -4.35 11.23
CA PHE A 13 6.55 -3.98 9.82
C PHE A 13 6.10 -2.54 9.63
N GLU A 14 6.87 -1.80 8.84
CA GLU A 14 6.51 -0.48 8.34
C GLU A 14 7.13 -0.26 6.95
N VAL A 15 6.32 0.30 6.04
CA VAL A 15 6.76 0.88 4.77
C VAL A 15 6.41 2.35 4.82
N VAL A 16 7.39 3.21 4.56
CA VAL A 16 7.23 4.67 4.53
C VAL A 16 7.68 5.18 3.17
N GLY A 17 6.96 6.15 2.63
CA GLY A 17 7.39 6.92 1.48
C GLY A 17 7.02 8.39 1.62
N GLU A 18 7.78 9.23 0.94
CA GLU A 18 7.45 10.63 0.76
C GLU A 18 7.67 11.04 -0.69
N LEU A 19 6.86 11.97 -1.15
CA LEU A 19 6.92 12.53 -2.50
C LEU A 19 6.60 14.02 -2.42
N GLU A 20 7.35 14.82 -3.16
CA GLU A 20 7.07 16.24 -3.35
C GLU A 20 6.88 16.49 -4.84
N PHE A 21 5.70 16.99 -5.21
CA PHE A 21 5.29 17.07 -6.60
C PHE A 21 4.29 18.21 -6.85
N GLU A 22 4.26 18.72 -8.07
CA GLU A 22 3.30 19.72 -8.53
C GLU A 22 2.04 19.04 -9.08
N PHE A 23 1.05 18.86 -8.22
CA PHE A 23 -0.21 18.25 -8.62
C PHE A 23 -1.14 19.30 -9.24
N PRO A 24 -1.83 18.98 -10.35
CA PRO A 24 -2.98 19.75 -10.76
C PRO A 24 -4.03 19.80 -9.63
N PRO A 25 -4.79 20.90 -9.51
CA PRO A 25 -5.87 20.99 -8.52
C PRO A 25 -6.89 19.87 -8.66
N GLY A 26 -7.36 19.36 -7.52
CA GLY A 26 -8.33 18.28 -7.48
C GLY A 26 -8.17 17.32 -6.31
N SER A 27 -8.99 16.27 -6.31
CA SER A 27 -8.95 15.20 -5.30
C SER A 27 -8.18 13.99 -5.82
N TYR A 28 -7.30 13.45 -4.97
CA TYR A 28 -6.44 12.32 -5.28
C TYR A 28 -6.57 11.25 -4.21
N SER A 29 -6.31 10.01 -4.63
CA SER A 29 -6.34 8.85 -3.76
C SER A 29 -5.02 8.09 -3.82
N VAL A 30 -4.58 7.58 -2.66
CA VAL A 30 -3.31 6.84 -2.52
C VAL A 30 -3.60 5.35 -2.27
N PHE A 31 -2.90 4.47 -2.99
CA PHE A 31 -3.05 3.01 -2.87
C PHE A 31 -1.71 2.29 -2.79
N PHE A 32 -1.63 1.27 -1.95
CA PHE A 32 -0.52 0.32 -1.95
C PHE A 32 -0.91 -0.91 -2.76
N ARG A 33 -0.07 -1.28 -3.73
CA ARG A 33 -0.23 -2.54 -4.47
C ARG A 33 0.53 -3.65 -3.76
N LEU A 34 -0.22 -4.53 -3.12
CA LEU A 34 0.28 -5.58 -2.25
C LEU A 34 -0.16 -6.95 -2.74
N HIS A 35 0.59 -7.99 -2.35
CA HIS A 35 0.22 -9.38 -2.62
C HIS A 35 0.71 -10.27 -1.49
N LEU A 36 -0.18 -11.11 -0.96
CA LEU A 36 0.19 -12.12 0.02
C LEU A 36 0.63 -13.41 -0.69
N GLY A 37 1.89 -13.76 -0.51
CA GLY A 37 2.56 -14.93 -1.08
C GLY A 37 3.68 -14.56 -2.04
N LYS A 38 4.47 -15.55 -2.46
CA LYS A 38 5.57 -15.36 -3.40
C LYS A 38 5.09 -15.67 -4.83
N PRO A 39 4.96 -14.66 -5.71
CA PRO A 39 4.63 -14.90 -7.11
C PRO A 39 5.77 -15.65 -7.80
N SER A 40 5.43 -16.68 -8.56
CA SER A 40 6.37 -17.53 -9.29
C SER A 40 5.78 -17.98 -10.63
N LYS A 41 6.62 -18.50 -11.51
CA LYS A 41 6.17 -19.15 -12.76
C LYS A 41 6.52 -20.63 -12.69
N ARG A 42 5.53 -21.49 -12.95
CA ARG A 42 5.73 -22.94 -13.07
C ARG A 42 5.12 -23.40 -14.39
N PHE A 43 5.93 -23.98 -15.28
CA PHE A 43 5.50 -24.42 -16.62
C PHE A 43 4.74 -23.35 -17.42
N GLY A 44 5.21 -22.09 -17.37
CA GLY A 44 4.57 -20.96 -18.06
C GLY A 44 3.29 -20.41 -17.40
N ARG A 45 2.71 -21.12 -16.42
CA ARG A 45 1.57 -20.65 -15.63
C ARG A 45 2.05 -19.79 -14.45
N ARG A 46 1.35 -18.68 -14.17
CA ARG A 46 1.55 -17.90 -12.93
C ARG A 46 1.05 -18.74 -11.75
N VAL A 47 1.89 -18.90 -10.73
CA VAL A 47 1.59 -19.64 -9.50
C VAL A 47 2.01 -18.79 -8.31
N CYS A 48 1.27 -18.88 -7.21
CA CYS A 48 1.65 -18.25 -5.94
C CYS A 48 2.01 -19.33 -4.91
N ASN A 49 3.17 -19.19 -4.26
CA ASN A 49 3.49 -19.97 -3.07
C ASN A 49 3.03 -19.21 -1.82
N LEU A 50 2.23 -19.86 -0.98
CA LEU A 50 1.64 -19.29 0.25
C LEU A 50 2.30 -19.80 1.54
N ASP A 51 3.30 -20.69 1.46
CA ASP A 51 3.87 -21.41 2.62
C ASP A 51 4.49 -20.46 3.66
N GLN A 52 4.90 -19.27 3.22
CA GLN A 52 5.54 -18.26 4.05
C GLN A 52 4.56 -17.16 4.49
N VAL A 53 3.29 -17.21 4.09
CA VAL A 53 2.28 -16.23 4.49
C VAL A 53 1.77 -16.53 5.89
N HIS A 54 2.06 -15.64 6.84
CA HIS A 54 1.62 -15.79 8.23
C HIS A 54 1.57 -14.43 8.94
N GLY A 55 0.81 -14.34 10.05
CA GLY A 55 0.79 -13.20 10.97
C GLY A 55 -0.01 -11.95 10.53
N TRP A 56 -0.35 -11.82 9.23
CA TRP A 56 -1.06 -10.63 8.72
C TRP A 56 -2.52 -10.52 9.16
N ASN A 57 -3.15 -11.62 9.54
CA ASN A 57 -4.55 -11.68 9.97
C ASN A 57 -4.76 -11.47 11.47
N THR A 58 -3.69 -11.31 12.26
CA THR A 58 -3.80 -11.15 13.72
C THR A 58 -4.35 -9.78 14.12
N LYS A 59 -3.96 -8.72 13.41
CA LYS A 59 -4.40 -7.33 13.61
C LYS A 59 -4.58 -6.63 12.27
N PRO A 60 -5.37 -5.55 12.17
CA PRO A 60 -5.41 -4.79 10.93
C PRO A 60 -4.05 -4.12 10.68
N VAL A 61 -3.74 -3.94 9.40
CA VAL A 61 -2.68 -3.04 8.94
C VAL A 61 -3.21 -1.62 8.98
N ARG A 62 -2.41 -0.69 9.49
CA ARG A 62 -2.71 0.73 9.50
C ARG A 62 -2.03 1.42 8.33
N PHE A 63 -2.80 2.18 7.58
CA PHE A 63 -2.32 3.10 6.56
C PHE A 63 -2.41 4.52 7.09
N GLN A 64 -1.43 5.34 6.77
CA GLN A 64 -1.43 6.75 7.09
C GLN A 64 -1.05 7.57 5.87
N LEU A 65 -1.65 8.74 5.76
CA LEU A 65 -1.36 9.73 4.74
C LEU A 65 -1.33 11.10 5.40
N SER A 66 -0.28 11.88 5.12
CA SER A 66 -0.22 13.28 5.49
C SER A 66 0.28 14.15 4.34
N THR A 67 -0.12 15.42 4.36
CA THR A 67 0.25 16.41 3.35
C THR A 67 0.85 17.65 4.01
N SER A 68 1.66 18.42 3.26
CA SER A 68 2.19 19.71 3.72
C SER A 68 1.12 20.74 4.04
N THR A 69 -0.10 20.58 3.51
CA THR A 69 -1.24 21.46 3.78
C THR A 69 -1.93 21.13 5.12
N GLY A 70 -1.46 20.12 5.85
CA GLY A 70 -1.93 19.79 7.20
C GLY A 70 -2.99 18.68 7.25
N HIS A 71 -3.47 18.19 6.10
CA HIS A 71 -4.34 17.01 6.10
C HIS A 71 -3.57 15.78 6.59
N GLN A 72 -4.14 15.07 7.55
CA GLN A 72 -3.64 13.80 8.05
C GLN A 72 -4.81 12.82 8.20
N ILE A 73 -4.70 11.66 7.57
CA ILE A 73 -5.71 10.62 7.54
C ILE A 73 -5.07 9.30 7.95
N SER A 74 -5.82 8.47 8.66
CA SER A 74 -5.46 7.08 8.90
C SER A 74 -6.63 6.17 8.58
N SER A 75 -6.31 4.97 8.12
CA SER A 75 -7.27 3.90 7.87
C SER A 75 -6.67 2.57 8.31
N GLU A 76 -7.54 1.62 8.64
CA GLU A 76 -7.11 0.28 9.08
C GLU A 76 -7.91 -0.77 8.33
N CYS A 77 -7.22 -1.78 7.80
CA CYS A 77 -7.85 -2.96 7.22
C CYS A 77 -6.92 -4.18 7.31
N TYR A 78 -7.48 -5.37 7.25
CA TYR A 78 -6.69 -6.58 7.20
C TYR A 78 -6.38 -6.96 5.75
N LEU A 79 -5.28 -7.70 5.58
CA LEU A 79 -4.88 -8.25 4.29
C LEU A 79 -5.55 -9.62 4.11
N TYR A 80 -6.66 -9.68 3.35
CA TYR A 80 -7.50 -10.88 3.27
C TYR A 80 -7.34 -11.74 2.00
N GLU A 81 -6.57 -11.31 1.01
CA GLU A 81 -6.52 -11.97 -0.31
C GLU A 81 -5.14 -12.57 -0.64
N PRO A 82 -4.86 -13.81 -0.20
CA PRO A 82 -3.67 -14.53 -0.62
C PRO A 82 -3.70 -14.89 -2.11
N GLY A 83 -2.56 -14.76 -2.77
CA GLY A 83 -2.36 -15.17 -4.17
C GLY A 83 -2.83 -14.18 -5.23
N ASN A 84 -3.42 -13.05 -4.85
CA ASN A 84 -3.84 -11.99 -5.75
C ASN A 84 -3.14 -10.66 -5.43
N TRP A 85 -2.96 -9.85 -6.47
CA TRP A 85 -2.49 -8.47 -6.31
C TRP A 85 -3.69 -7.59 -6.01
N VAL A 86 -3.64 -6.90 -4.88
CA VAL A 86 -4.72 -6.05 -4.38
C VAL A 86 -4.20 -4.64 -4.16
N HIS A 87 -5.05 -3.66 -4.45
CA HIS A 87 -4.77 -2.25 -4.25
C HIS A 87 -5.47 -1.79 -2.97
N TYR A 88 -4.71 -1.65 -1.89
CA TYR A 88 -5.22 -1.21 -0.60
C TYR A 88 -5.24 0.31 -0.54
N HIS A 89 -6.41 0.87 -0.31
CA HIS A 89 -6.61 2.32 -0.17
C HIS A 89 -5.98 2.82 1.13
N ALA A 90 -5.07 3.79 1.04
CA ALA A 90 -4.43 4.39 2.20
C ALA A 90 -5.17 5.63 2.69
N GLY A 91 -5.67 6.44 1.77
CA GLY A 91 -6.36 7.70 2.06
C GLY A 91 -6.53 8.58 0.82
N ASP A 92 -7.28 9.66 1.01
CA ASP A 92 -7.57 10.66 -0.02
C ASP A 92 -6.99 12.02 0.39
N PHE A 93 -6.60 12.86 -0.55
CA PHE A 93 -6.16 14.23 -0.28
C PHE A 93 -6.62 15.19 -1.37
N VAL A 94 -6.67 16.48 -1.03
CA VAL A 94 -7.10 17.55 -1.94
C VAL A 94 -5.94 18.49 -2.18
N ILE A 95 -5.81 18.93 -3.42
CA ILE A 95 -4.85 19.94 -3.88
C ILE A 95 -5.64 21.18 -4.27
N ASP A 96 -5.31 22.29 -3.62
CA ASP A 96 -5.87 23.61 -3.89
C ASP A 96 -5.03 24.38 -4.92
N ASP A 97 -5.65 25.28 -5.66
CA ASP A 97 -5.00 26.14 -6.68
C ASP A 97 -3.85 27.01 -6.14
N SER A 98 -3.73 27.17 -4.83
CA SER A 98 -2.79 28.09 -4.17
C SER A 98 -1.41 27.51 -3.91
N ASN A 99 -1.23 26.19 -3.98
CA ASN A 99 0.02 25.52 -3.63
C ASN A 99 0.64 24.84 -4.86
N PRO A 100 1.70 25.42 -5.47
CA PRO A 100 2.28 24.85 -6.68
C PRO A 100 2.92 23.48 -6.42
N THR A 101 3.43 23.26 -5.21
CA THR A 101 4.10 22.01 -4.83
C THR A 101 3.49 21.47 -3.55
N THR A 102 3.11 20.18 -3.56
CA THR A 102 2.60 19.50 -2.37
C THR A 102 3.50 18.35 -1.99
N LYS A 103 3.94 18.35 -0.73
CA LYS A 103 4.64 17.22 -0.14
C LYS A 103 3.63 16.29 0.50
N ILE A 104 3.66 15.03 0.10
CA ILE A 104 2.86 13.94 0.68
C ILE A 104 3.78 12.95 1.39
N LYS A 105 3.32 12.41 2.50
CA LYS A 105 3.95 11.29 3.22
C LYS A 105 2.91 10.21 3.40
N PHE A 106 3.27 8.98 3.12
CA PHE A 106 2.39 7.84 3.28
C PHE A 106 3.12 6.71 4.00
N SER A 107 2.39 5.96 4.80
CA SER A 107 2.92 4.76 5.42
C SER A 107 1.89 3.64 5.50
N MET A 108 2.42 2.42 5.57
CA MET A 108 1.69 1.20 5.86
C MET A 108 2.44 0.50 7.00
N MET A 109 1.78 0.23 8.11
CA MET A 109 2.41 -0.37 9.28
C MET A 109 1.55 -1.41 9.98
N GLN A 110 2.19 -2.40 10.58
CA GLN A 110 1.54 -3.36 11.47
C GLN A 110 2.46 -3.69 12.65
N ILE A 111 2.17 -3.07 13.79
CA ILE A 111 2.82 -3.37 15.07
C ILE A 111 2.08 -4.51 15.74
N ASP A 112 2.64 -5.70 15.60
CA ASP A 112 2.23 -6.85 16.39
C ASP A 112 3.47 -7.65 16.75
N CYS A 113 3.86 -7.57 18.01
CA CYS A 113 5.02 -8.27 18.56
C CYS A 113 4.64 -9.62 19.20
N THR A 114 3.39 -10.08 19.02
CA THR A 114 2.96 -11.38 19.57
C THR A 114 3.34 -12.54 18.65
N HIS A 115 3.43 -12.30 17.34
CA HIS A 115 3.78 -13.31 16.33
C HIS A 115 4.66 -12.70 15.24
N THR A 116 5.50 -13.52 14.62
CA THR A 116 6.18 -13.13 13.38
C THR A 116 5.17 -13.01 12.24
N LYS A 117 5.53 -12.21 11.24
CA LYS A 117 4.77 -12.06 9.99
C LYS A 117 5.70 -12.18 8.80
N GLY A 118 5.19 -12.74 7.71
CA GLY A 118 5.98 -13.04 6.51
C GLY A 118 5.12 -13.25 5.28
N GLY A 119 5.77 -13.33 4.11
CA GLY A 119 5.10 -13.62 2.85
C GLY A 119 4.35 -12.44 2.23
N LEU A 120 4.71 -11.19 2.54
CA LEU A 120 4.13 -10.01 1.90
C LEU A 120 5.01 -9.53 0.74
N CYS A 121 4.41 -9.38 -0.44
CA CYS A 121 4.97 -8.64 -1.55
C CYS A 121 4.48 -7.20 -1.53
N VAL A 122 5.42 -6.26 -1.66
CA VAL A 122 5.16 -4.83 -1.86
C VAL A 122 5.72 -4.45 -3.22
N ASP A 123 4.86 -3.95 -4.11
CA ASP A 123 5.24 -3.56 -5.46
C ASP A 123 5.41 -2.04 -5.57
N SER A 124 4.30 -1.31 -5.46
CA SER A 124 4.28 0.13 -5.72
C SER A 124 3.19 0.85 -4.93
N VAL A 125 3.31 2.17 -4.89
CA VAL A 125 2.27 3.08 -4.42
C VAL A 125 1.72 3.87 -5.61
N PHE A 126 0.40 3.86 -5.76
CA PHE A 126 -0.31 4.59 -6.79
C PHE A 126 -0.94 5.85 -6.20
N ILE A 127 -0.82 6.94 -6.94
CA ILE A 127 -1.52 8.20 -6.68
C ILE A 127 -2.25 8.52 -7.98
N TYR A 128 -3.56 8.72 -7.90
CA TYR A 128 -4.36 9.05 -9.08
C TYR A 128 -5.61 9.85 -8.69
N PRO A 129 -6.22 10.60 -9.63
CA PRO A 129 -7.40 11.41 -9.34
C PRO A 129 -8.57 10.54 -8.86
N SER A 130 -9.20 10.91 -7.75
CA SER A 130 -10.21 10.10 -7.05
C SER A 130 -11.42 9.76 -7.92
N GLU A 131 -11.73 10.60 -8.91
CA GLU A 131 -12.79 10.38 -9.91
C GLU A 131 -12.60 9.07 -10.72
N PHE A 132 -11.37 8.58 -10.89
CA PHE A 132 -11.09 7.34 -11.61
C PHE A 132 -11.06 6.10 -10.72
N ARG A 133 -11.39 6.23 -9.42
CA ARG A 133 -11.30 5.13 -8.43
C ARG A 133 -12.11 3.90 -8.83
N GLN A 134 -13.32 4.09 -9.36
CA GLN A 134 -14.19 2.96 -9.74
C GLN A 134 -13.78 2.24 -11.03
N MET A 135 -12.93 2.86 -11.86
CA MET A 135 -12.60 2.34 -13.19
C MET A 135 -11.37 1.44 -13.23
N ARG A 136 -10.47 1.52 -12.25
CA ARG A 136 -9.16 0.85 -12.30
C ARG A 136 -8.86 -0.19 -11.22
N PHE A 137 -9.59 -0.20 -10.11
CA PHE A 137 -9.24 -1.02 -8.94
C PHE A 137 -10.41 -1.87 -8.44
N LYS A 138 -11.11 -2.52 -9.39
CA LYS A 138 -12.01 -3.65 -9.11
C LYS A 138 -11.24 -4.95 -9.01
#